data_AF-A0A9X3F3H6-F1
#
_entry.id   AF-A0A9X3F3H6-F1
#
_cell.length_a   1.000
_cell.length_b   1.000
_cell.length_c   1.000
_cell.angle_alpha   90.00
_cell.angle_beta   90.00
_cell.angle_gamma   90.00
#
_symmetry.space_group_name_H-M   'P 1'
#
loop_
_entity.id
_entity.type
_entity.pdbx_description
1 polymer ?
#
loop_
_entity_poly.entity_id
_entity_poly.type
_entity_poly.pdbx_seq_one_letter_code
_entity_poly.pdbx_strand_id
1 'polypeptide(L)'
;MKRKFVTATILLLLTLCIQAQDRPVYEVKIITSIESIIPSGLGRSRLISSDSDIDYREFTSIQTEENGDRNKSDRKEIRIKDYEETKLLNFFNAGGIRFQNIASNDALLTSKINQMYKDGWELTFVNTGVESYGGADDSNGIFVTRYLFKRLKPVNSEAVLDSIPELKQ
;
A
#
# COMPACT_ATOMS: atom_id res chain seq x y z
N MET A 1 49.50 -24.64 -17.80
CA MET A 1 48.64 -23.64 -18.49
C MET A 1 47.17 -24.03 -18.51
N LYS A 2 46.79 -25.25 -18.92
CA LYS A 2 45.38 -25.70 -19.01
C LYS A 2 44.55 -25.50 -17.73
N ARG A 3 45.09 -25.83 -16.55
CA ARG A 3 44.41 -25.63 -15.26
C ARG A 3 44.10 -24.17 -14.92
N LYS A 4 44.96 -23.22 -15.31
CA LYS A 4 44.77 -21.78 -15.09
C LYS A 4 43.71 -21.19 -16.03
N PHE A 5 43.59 -21.74 -17.24
CA PHE A 5 42.53 -21.38 -18.19
C PHE A 5 41.16 -21.85 -17.68
N VAL A 6 41.05 -23.09 -17.19
CA VAL A 6 39.78 -23.61 -16.64
C VAL A 6 39.30 -22.80 -15.44
N THR A 7 40.19 -22.44 -14.51
CA THR A 7 39.79 -21.56 -13.38
C THR A 7 39.39 -20.16 -13.84
N ALA A 8 40.06 -19.58 -14.84
CA ALA A 8 39.67 -18.28 -15.39
C ALA A 8 38.30 -18.34 -16.08
N THR A 9 37.99 -19.41 -16.82
CA THR A 9 36.69 -19.61 -17.47
C THR A 9 35.57 -19.82 -16.44
N ILE A 10 35.82 -20.58 -15.36
CA ILE A 10 34.85 -20.76 -14.27
C ILE A 10 34.59 -19.42 -13.57
N LEU A 11 35.63 -18.64 -13.27
CA LEU A 11 35.47 -17.33 -12.62
C LEU A 11 34.68 -16.36 -13.50
N LEU A 12 34.92 -16.38 -14.83
CA LEU A 12 34.18 -15.59 -15.80
C LEU A 12 32.70 -16.00 -15.89
N LEU A 13 32.42 -17.31 -15.90
CA LEU A 13 31.05 -17.83 -15.88
C LEU A 13 30.30 -17.46 -14.60
N LEU A 14 30.96 -17.53 -13.43
CA LEU A 14 30.37 -17.09 -12.16
C LEU A 14 30.03 -15.60 -12.17
N THR A 15 30.90 -14.74 -12.72
CA THR A 15 30.60 -13.30 -12.84
C THR A 15 29.45 -13.00 -13.79
N LEU A 16 29.29 -13.77 -14.87
CA LEU A 16 28.17 -13.63 -15.81
C LEU A 16 26.83 -14.06 -15.19
N CYS A 17 26.82 -15.11 -14.35
CA CYS A 17 25.62 -15.54 -13.63
C CYS A 17 25.10 -14.48 -12.64
N ILE A 18 25.98 -13.69 -12.02
CA ILE A 18 25.57 -12.62 -11.08
C ILE A 18 24.88 -11.45 -11.81
N GLN A 19 25.29 -11.16 -13.05
CA GLN A 19 24.72 -10.07 -13.86
C GLN A 19 23.35 -10.43 -14.47
N ALA A 20 22.95 -11.70 -14.44
CA ALA A 20 21.70 -12.19 -15.00
C ALA A 20 20.54 -12.27 -13.99
N GLN A 21 20.70 -11.74 -12.76
CA GLN A 21 19.57 -11.63 -11.85
C GLN A 21 18.63 -10.51 -12.29
N ASP A 22 17.40 -10.88 -12.64
CA ASP A 22 16.32 -9.93 -12.84
C ASP A 22 16.18 -9.02 -11.62
N ARG A 23 15.96 -7.72 -11.87
CA ARG A 23 15.71 -6.78 -10.78
C ARG A 23 14.42 -7.20 -10.07
N PRO A 24 14.42 -7.28 -8.73
CA PRO A 24 13.21 -7.64 -7.99
C PRO A 24 12.10 -6.63 -8.27
N VAL A 25 10.97 -7.12 -8.78
CA VAL A 25 9.75 -6.34 -8.93
C VAL A 25 9.00 -6.43 -7.60
N TYR A 26 8.53 -5.29 -7.09
CA TYR A 26 7.77 -5.23 -5.84
C TYR A 26 6.32 -4.89 -6.13
N GLU A 27 5.42 -5.45 -5.33
CA GLU A 27 4.07 -4.94 -5.16
C GLU A 27 3.97 -4.12 -3.87
N VAL A 28 3.03 -3.18 -3.85
CA VAL A 28 2.84 -2.22 -2.75
C VAL A 28 1.42 -2.34 -2.22
N LYS A 29 1.28 -2.20 -0.91
CA LYS A 29 -0.01 -2.13 -0.22
C LYS A 29 -0.04 -0.98 0.76
N ILE A 30 -1.21 -0.35 0.89
CA ILE A 30 -1.45 0.73 1.84
C ILE A 30 -2.48 0.25 2.86
N ILE A 31 -2.14 0.37 4.14
CA ILE A 31 -3.09 0.25 5.25
C ILE A 31 -3.29 1.64 5.83
N THR A 32 -4.53 2.02 6.11
CA THR A 32 -4.86 3.36 6.63
C THR A 32 -5.57 3.26 7.97
N SER A 33 -5.05 3.90 9.03
CA SER A 33 -5.84 4.21 10.22
C SER A 33 -6.46 5.60 10.08
N ILE A 34 -7.73 5.69 10.46
CA ILE A 34 -8.51 6.91 10.58
C ILE A 34 -8.94 7.00 12.04
N GLU A 35 -8.53 8.07 12.71
CA GLU A 35 -8.82 8.31 14.11
C GLU A 35 -9.59 9.62 14.23
N SER A 36 -10.79 9.51 14.79
CA SER A 36 -11.70 10.64 14.95
C SER A 36 -11.44 11.36 16.27
N ILE A 37 -11.37 12.69 16.23
CA ILE A 37 -11.28 13.53 17.43
C ILE A 37 -12.61 14.20 17.78
N ILE A 38 -13.72 13.69 17.23
CA ILE A 38 -15.05 14.24 17.47
C ILE A 38 -15.36 14.18 18.98
N PRO A 39 -15.70 15.32 19.61
CA PRO A 39 -16.12 15.37 20.99
C PRO A 39 -17.31 14.44 21.26
N SER A 40 -17.49 14.00 22.51
CA SER A 40 -18.60 13.12 22.91
C SER A 40 -18.54 11.68 22.39
N GLY A 41 -17.47 11.26 21.70
CA GLY A 41 -17.21 9.85 21.41
C GLY A 41 -18.06 9.25 20.28
N LEU A 42 -18.71 10.08 19.46
CA LEU A 42 -19.46 9.67 18.26
C LEU A 42 -18.56 9.34 17.05
N GLY A 43 -17.23 9.44 17.23
CA GLY A 43 -16.25 9.19 16.19
C GLY A 43 -16.32 7.77 15.61
N ARG A 44 -16.03 7.64 14.32
CA ARG A 44 -15.98 6.37 13.57
C ARG A 44 -14.54 6.00 13.23
N SER A 45 -13.70 5.85 14.25
CA SER A 45 -12.30 5.48 14.06
C SER A 45 -12.19 4.07 13.46
N ARG A 46 -11.37 3.88 12.42
CA ARG A 46 -11.24 2.64 11.63
C ARG A 46 -9.81 2.39 11.18
N LEU A 47 -9.44 1.12 11.07
CA LEU A 47 -8.29 0.66 10.31
C LEU A 47 -8.79 -0.02 9.04
N ILE A 48 -8.32 0.42 7.88
CA ILE A 48 -8.84 0.07 6.56
C ILE A 48 -7.70 -0.50 5.69
N SER A 49 -7.98 -1.60 5.00
CA SER A 49 -7.12 -2.13 3.94
C SER A 49 -7.96 -2.80 2.85
N SER A 50 -7.44 -2.88 1.62
CA SER A 50 -8.08 -3.58 0.50
C SER A 50 -7.05 -4.37 -0.29
N ASP A 51 -7.51 -5.45 -0.91
CA ASP A 51 -6.77 -6.29 -1.85
C ASP A 51 -7.26 -6.12 -3.30
N SER A 52 -8.14 -5.13 -3.57
CA SER A 52 -8.67 -4.89 -4.91
C SER A 52 -7.61 -4.32 -5.84
N ASP A 53 -7.55 -4.86 -7.06
CA ASP A 53 -6.72 -4.34 -8.14
C ASP A 53 -7.56 -3.38 -8.99
N ILE A 54 -7.18 -2.11 -9.00
CA ILE A 54 -7.81 -1.06 -9.81
C ILE A 54 -6.72 -0.41 -10.67
N ASP A 55 -6.87 -0.48 -12.00
CA ASP A 55 -5.95 0.21 -12.90
C ASP A 55 -6.30 1.71 -12.96
N TYR A 56 -5.42 2.54 -12.40
CA TYR A 56 -5.57 4.00 -12.42
C TYR A 56 -5.71 4.56 -13.84
N ARG A 57 -5.23 3.86 -14.88
CA ARG A 57 -5.31 4.29 -16.27
C ARG A 57 -6.74 4.38 -16.78
N GLU A 58 -7.64 3.53 -16.29
CA GLU A 58 -9.07 3.57 -16.63
C GLU A 58 -9.73 4.89 -16.19
N PHE A 59 -9.17 5.52 -15.15
CA PHE A 59 -9.70 6.74 -14.52
C PHE A 59 -8.85 7.98 -14.82
N THR A 60 -7.82 7.85 -15.68
CA THR A 60 -6.89 8.93 -16.03
C THR A 60 -7.12 9.36 -17.49
N SER A 61 -7.02 10.66 -17.77
CA SER A 61 -6.96 11.17 -19.15
C SER A 61 -5.55 11.70 -19.46
N ILE A 62 -4.99 11.30 -20.60
CA ILE A 62 -3.74 11.88 -21.11
C ILE A 62 -4.11 13.19 -21.80
N GLN A 63 -3.46 14.29 -21.43
CA GLN A 63 -3.67 15.60 -22.02
C GLN A 63 -2.57 15.88 -23.05
N THR A 64 -2.94 16.25 -24.27
CA THR A 64 -2.02 16.64 -25.36
C THR A 64 -2.47 17.97 -25.98
N GLU A 65 -1.66 18.55 -26.85
CA GLU A 65 -2.05 19.76 -27.60
C GLU A 65 -3.30 19.52 -28.47
N GLU A 66 -3.46 18.30 -28.97
CA GLU A 66 -4.57 17.91 -29.85
C GLU A 66 -5.80 17.38 -29.07
N ASN A 67 -5.65 16.99 -27.80
CA ASN A 67 -6.72 16.42 -26.99
C ASN A 67 -6.66 16.88 -25.52
N GLY A 68 -7.64 17.71 -25.14
CA GLY A 68 -7.85 18.20 -23.77
C GLY A 68 -9.09 17.62 -23.10
N ASP A 69 -9.65 16.52 -23.62
CA ASP A 69 -10.83 15.91 -23.04
C ASP A 69 -10.51 15.29 -21.67
N ARG A 70 -11.47 15.44 -20.76
CA ARG A 70 -11.40 14.87 -19.40
C ARG A 70 -11.92 13.44 -19.40
N ASN A 71 -11.38 12.62 -18.50
CA ASN A 71 -11.93 11.29 -18.24
C ASN A 71 -13.41 11.40 -17.77
N LYS A 72 -14.30 10.60 -18.37
CA LYS A 72 -15.76 10.62 -18.14
C LYS A 72 -16.27 9.40 -17.36
N SER A 73 -15.38 8.54 -16.87
CA SER A 73 -15.74 7.36 -16.08
C SER A 73 -16.52 7.75 -14.82
N ASP A 74 -17.39 6.84 -14.39
CA ASP A 74 -18.24 7.08 -13.23
C ASP A 74 -17.45 6.90 -11.94
N ARG A 75 -17.51 7.89 -11.04
CA ARG A 75 -16.90 7.78 -9.70
C ARG A 75 -17.42 6.60 -8.87
N LYS A 76 -18.54 5.97 -9.28
CA LYS A 76 -19.06 4.75 -8.65
C LYS A 76 -18.19 3.53 -8.96
N GLU A 77 -17.53 3.51 -10.11
CA GLU A 77 -16.65 2.42 -10.55
C GLU A 77 -15.34 2.39 -9.74
N ILE A 78 -14.87 3.55 -9.29
CA ILE A 78 -13.70 3.69 -8.39
C ILE A 78 -13.99 3.15 -6.98
N ARG A 79 -15.27 3.08 -6.56
CA ARG A 79 -15.62 2.72 -5.18
C ARG A 79 -15.47 1.23 -4.93
N ILE A 80 -14.44 0.87 -4.18
CA ILE A 80 -14.26 -0.48 -3.63
C ILE A 80 -15.32 -0.74 -2.56
N LYS A 81 -16.12 -1.79 -2.73
CA LYS A 81 -17.10 -2.25 -1.74
C LYS A 81 -16.51 -3.31 -0.80
N ASP A 82 -15.59 -4.11 -1.32
CA ASP A 82 -14.97 -5.22 -0.60
C ASP A 82 -13.61 -4.76 -0.05
N TYR A 83 -13.61 -4.36 1.22
CA TYR A 83 -12.40 -3.98 1.95
C TYR A 83 -12.49 -4.45 3.40
N GLU A 84 -11.34 -4.64 4.01
CA GLU A 84 -11.26 -4.95 5.43
C GLU A 84 -11.44 -3.66 6.24
N GLU A 85 -12.41 -3.68 7.16
CA GLU A 85 -12.65 -2.62 8.14
C GLU A 85 -12.51 -3.18 9.56
N THR A 86 -11.48 -2.73 10.29
CA THR A 86 -11.33 -3.01 11.72
C THR A 86 -11.75 -1.78 12.53
N LYS A 87 -12.62 -1.98 13.53
CA LYS A 87 -13.07 -0.91 14.42
C LYS A 87 -11.94 -0.48 15.36
N LEU A 88 -11.74 0.83 15.48
CA LEU A 88 -10.87 1.43 16.48
C LEU A 88 -11.70 2.23 17.47
N LEU A 89 -11.15 2.41 18.68
CA LEU A 89 -11.73 3.22 19.73
C LEU A 89 -11.33 4.70 19.57
N ASN A 90 -12.19 5.62 19.99
CA ASN A 90 -11.90 7.05 19.92
C ASN A 90 -10.88 7.45 21.00
N PHE A 91 -9.98 8.37 20.69
CA PHE A 91 -8.94 8.84 21.62
C PHE A 91 -9.47 9.75 22.72
N PHE A 92 -10.59 10.44 22.47
CA PHE A 92 -11.15 11.42 23.39
C PHE A 92 -12.66 11.23 23.57
N ASN A 93 -13.16 11.72 24.69
CA ASN A 93 -14.59 11.99 24.90
C ASN A 93 -14.75 13.32 25.68
N ALA A 94 -15.96 13.63 26.13
CA ALA A 94 -16.23 14.84 26.91
C ALA A 94 -15.42 14.96 28.21
N GLY A 95 -14.86 13.86 28.73
CA GLY A 95 -14.03 13.83 29.94
C GLY A 95 -12.51 13.85 29.67
N GLY A 96 -12.08 13.95 28.41
CA GLY A 96 -10.66 14.02 28.03
C GLY A 96 -10.13 12.75 27.35
N ILE A 97 -8.81 12.56 27.43
CA ILE A 97 -8.07 11.47 26.76
C ILE A 97 -8.44 10.10 27.35
N ARG A 98 -8.60 9.12 26.47
CA ARG A 98 -8.89 7.72 26.81
C ARG A 98 -7.66 6.85 26.56
N PHE A 99 -6.69 6.86 27.47
CA PHE A 99 -5.42 6.12 27.31
C PHE A 99 -5.60 4.61 27.07
N GLN A 100 -6.59 3.98 27.71
CA GLN A 100 -6.92 2.56 27.47
C GLN A 100 -7.40 2.30 26.03
N ASN A 101 -8.09 3.27 25.43
CA ASN A 101 -8.53 3.18 24.03
C ASN A 101 -7.31 3.21 23.10
N ILE A 102 -6.34 4.10 23.40
CA ILE A 102 -5.07 4.18 22.66
C ILE A 102 -4.34 2.84 22.74
N ALA A 103 -4.10 2.31 23.94
CA ALA A 103 -3.42 1.04 24.12
C ALA A 103 -4.14 -0.15 23.42
N SER A 104 -5.48 -0.12 23.40
CA SER A 104 -6.27 -1.14 22.69
C SER A 104 -6.13 -1.03 21.17
N ASN A 105 -6.12 0.19 20.64
CA ASN A 105 -5.89 0.44 19.22
C ASN A 105 -4.47 0.04 18.81
N ASP A 106 -3.46 0.30 19.65
CA ASP A 106 -2.08 -0.11 19.41
C ASP A 106 -1.95 -1.62 19.33
N ALA A 107 -2.67 -2.36 20.18
CA ALA A 107 -2.71 -3.82 20.14
C ALA A 107 -3.35 -4.35 18.84
N LEU A 108 -4.45 -3.73 18.38
CA LEU A 108 -5.10 -4.07 17.10
C LEU A 108 -4.19 -3.79 15.90
N LEU A 109 -3.55 -2.61 15.88
CA LEU A 109 -2.61 -2.23 14.83
C LEU A 109 -1.39 -3.15 14.81
N THR A 110 -0.82 -3.45 15.98
CA THR A 110 0.29 -4.40 16.13
C THR A 110 -0.09 -5.78 15.59
N SER A 111 -1.31 -6.25 15.88
CA SER A 111 -1.82 -7.52 15.33
C SER A 111 -1.86 -7.48 13.80
N LYS A 112 -2.37 -6.40 13.19
CA LYS A 112 -2.41 -6.25 11.73
C LYS A 112 -1.00 -6.19 11.12
N ILE A 113 -0.10 -5.40 11.69
CA ILE A 113 1.30 -5.29 11.21
C ILE A 113 2.01 -6.64 11.31
N ASN A 114 1.84 -7.37 12.40
CA ASN A 114 2.41 -8.71 12.53
C ASN A 114 1.84 -9.69 11.50
N GLN A 115 0.55 -9.58 11.17
CA GLN A 115 -0.04 -10.35 10.08
C GLN A 115 0.61 -9.99 8.74
N MET A 116 0.82 -8.71 8.46
CA MET A 116 1.53 -8.25 7.26
C MET A 116 2.94 -8.87 7.15
N TYR A 117 3.71 -8.87 8.25
CA TYR A 117 5.03 -9.52 8.27
C TYR A 117 4.96 -11.02 7.99
N LYS A 118 3.98 -11.73 8.57
CA LYS A 118 3.76 -13.16 8.30
C LYS A 118 3.45 -13.42 6.83
N ASP A 119 2.72 -12.50 6.20
CA ASP A 119 2.33 -12.57 4.78
C ASP A 119 3.46 -12.08 3.83
N GLY A 120 4.66 -11.85 4.36
CA GLY A 120 5.86 -11.47 3.61
C GLY A 120 5.92 -9.99 3.24
N TRP A 121 5.03 -9.15 3.78
CA TRP A 121 5.06 -7.71 3.59
C TRP A 121 6.05 -7.04 4.52
N GLU A 122 6.87 -6.16 3.99
CA GLU A 122 7.79 -5.29 4.72
C GLU A 122 7.19 -3.90 4.87
N LEU A 123 7.10 -3.38 6.09
CA LEU A 123 6.71 -1.99 6.35
C LEU A 123 7.86 -1.08 5.93
N THR A 124 7.62 -0.18 5.00
CA THR A 124 8.67 0.69 4.43
C THR A 124 8.52 2.14 4.78
N PHE A 125 7.29 2.61 4.96
CA PHE A 125 7.02 4.01 5.26
C PHE A 125 5.75 4.16 6.08
N VAL A 126 5.77 5.13 6.99
CA VAL A 126 4.60 5.54 7.77
C VAL A 126 4.43 7.04 7.58
N ASN A 127 3.24 7.45 7.13
CA ASN A 127 2.89 8.85 6.94
C ASN A 127 1.64 9.20 7.74
N THR A 128 1.75 10.18 8.63
CA THR A 128 0.60 10.72 9.35
C THR A 128 0.24 12.09 8.79
N GLY A 129 -1.05 12.31 8.59
CA GLY A 129 -1.65 13.59 8.27
C GLY A 129 -2.74 13.93 9.28
N VAL A 130 -2.96 15.23 9.47
CA VAL A 130 -4.04 15.75 10.32
C VAL A 130 -4.87 16.69 9.48
N GLU A 131 -6.16 16.39 9.39
CA GLU A 131 -7.16 17.36 8.96
C GLU A 131 -7.67 18.04 10.23
N SER A 132 -7.19 19.25 10.51
CA SER A 132 -7.69 20.05 11.63
C SER A 132 -8.77 21.01 11.15
N TYR A 133 -9.93 20.98 11.82
CA TYR A 133 -10.88 22.10 12.04
C TYR A 133 -10.66 23.34 11.14
N GLY A 134 -11.52 23.51 10.13
CA GLY A 134 -11.38 24.55 9.10
C GLY A 134 -12.05 25.91 9.39
N GLY A 135 -12.61 26.15 10.58
CA GLY A 135 -13.25 27.44 10.91
C GLY A 135 -14.23 27.36 12.07
N ALA A 136 -14.76 28.51 12.50
CA ALA A 136 -15.55 28.72 13.73
C ALA A 136 -16.69 27.71 14.00
N ASP A 137 -17.20 27.07 12.95
CA ASP A 137 -18.34 26.15 13.00
C ASP A 137 -17.97 24.65 12.84
N ASP A 138 -16.69 24.28 12.69
CA ASP A 138 -16.36 22.90 12.29
C ASP A 138 -16.35 21.87 13.44
N SER A 139 -15.64 22.04 14.54
CA SER A 139 -15.41 21.08 15.66
C SER A 139 -14.84 19.70 15.32
N ASN A 140 -14.75 19.31 14.04
CA ASN A 140 -14.25 18.01 13.65
C ASN A 140 -12.77 18.06 13.33
N GLY A 141 -12.13 16.91 13.52
CA GLY A 141 -10.82 16.65 12.95
C GLY A 141 -10.60 15.16 12.82
N ILE A 142 -9.65 14.83 11.95
CA ILE A 142 -9.32 13.46 11.61
C ILE A 142 -7.82 13.34 11.60
N PHE A 143 -7.30 12.36 12.32
CA PHE A 143 -5.94 11.87 12.16
C PHE A 143 -5.98 10.72 11.17
N VAL A 144 -5.14 10.78 10.14
CA VAL A 144 -5.00 9.72 9.15
C VAL A 144 -3.56 9.26 9.16
N THR A 145 -3.32 7.98 9.42
CA THR A 145 -1.98 7.38 9.28
C THR A 145 -2.00 6.32 8.19
N ARG A 146 -1.11 6.44 7.21
CA ARG A 146 -0.91 5.49 6.12
C ARG A 146 0.38 4.71 6.35
N TYR A 147 0.25 3.40 6.40
CA TYR A 147 1.34 2.44 6.50
C TYR A 147 1.55 1.84 5.11
N LEU A 148 2.70 2.11 4.49
CA LEU A 148 3.07 1.57 3.19
C LEU A 148 3.91 0.32 3.39
N PHE A 149 3.43 -0.76 2.80
CA PHE A 149 4.10 -2.04 2.76
C PHE A 149 4.56 -2.35 1.34
N LYS A 150 5.68 -3.06 1.20
CA LYS A 150 6.09 -3.68 -0.06
C LYS A 150 6.38 -5.15 0.15
N ARG A 151 6.27 -5.96 -0.90
CA ARG A 151 6.91 -7.28 -0.97
C ARG A 151 7.29 -7.61 -2.39
N LEU A 152 8.14 -8.62 -2.56
CA LEU A 152 8.44 -9.15 -3.89
C LEU A 152 7.13 -9.57 -4.57
N LYS A 153 6.89 -9.06 -5.78
CA LYS A 153 5.76 -9.47 -6.59
C LYS A 153 5.90 -10.98 -6.85
N PRO A 154 4.92 -11.80 -6.48
CA PRO A 154 4.97 -13.22 -6.77
C PRO A 154 5.12 -13.43 -8.28
N VAL A 155 6.03 -14.31 -8.69
CA VAL A 155 6.14 -14.70 -10.10
C VAL A 155 4.92 -15.56 -10.42
N ASN A 156 3.85 -14.94 -10.91
CA ASN A 156 2.73 -15.69 -11.49
C ASN A 156 3.22 -16.29 -12.81
N SER A 157 3.19 -17.62 -12.93
CA SER A 157 3.59 -18.37 -14.13
C SER A 157 2.82 -17.96 -15.39
N GLU A 158 1.63 -17.37 -15.24
CA GLU A 158 0.81 -16.86 -16.35
C GLU A 158 1.31 -15.51 -16.89
N ALA A 159 1.88 -14.64 -16.04
CA ALA A 159 2.36 -13.32 -16.45
C ALA A 159 3.70 -13.38 -17.22
N VAL A 160 4.47 -14.47 -17.03
CA VAL A 160 5.71 -14.71 -17.78
C VAL A 160 5.40 -14.91 -19.27
N LEU A 161 4.29 -15.58 -19.60
CA LEU A 161 3.87 -15.83 -20.97
C LEU A 161 3.46 -14.55 -21.72
N ASP A 162 2.83 -13.59 -21.03
CA ASP A 162 2.47 -12.30 -21.62
C ASP A 162 3.64 -11.31 -21.72
N SER A 163 4.71 -11.53 -20.96
CA SER A 163 5.92 -10.70 -20.97
C SER A 163 6.96 -11.09 -22.03
N ILE A 164 6.72 -12.17 -22.79
CA ILE A 164 7.56 -12.62 -23.91
C ILE A 164 6.79 -12.42 -25.23
N PRO A 165 6.99 -11.29 -25.93
CA PRO A 165 6.32 -11.02 -27.21
C PRO A 165 6.68 -12.04 -28.30
N GLU A 166 7.78 -12.78 -28.13
CA GLU A 166 8.36 -13.68 -29.14
C GLU A 166 7.73 -15.08 -29.20
N LEU A 167 6.76 -15.40 -28.33
CA LEU A 167 6.04 -16.69 -28.36
C LEU A 167 4.60 -16.59 -28.88
N LYS A 168 4.24 -15.48 -29.54
CA LYS A 168 3.05 -15.40 -30.40
C LYS A 168 3.44 -15.70 -31.86
N GLN A 169 3.69 -16.97 -32.16
CA GLN A 169 3.59 -17.55 -33.51
C GLN A 169 2.80 -18.85 -33.45
#